data_AF-A0A2H0M548-F1
#
_entry.id   AF-A0A2H0M548-F1
#
_cell.length_a   1.000
_cell.length_b   1.000
_cell.length_c   1.000
_cell.angle_alpha   90.00
_cell.angle_beta   90.00
_cell.angle_gamma   90.00
#
_symmetry.space_group_name_H-M   'P 1'
#
loop_
_entity.id
_entity.type
_entity.pdbx_description
1 polymer ?
#
loop_
_entity_poly.entity_id
_entity_poly.type
_entity_poly.pdbx_seq_one_letter_code
_entity_poly.pdbx_strand_id
1 'polypeptide(L)'
;MLLMKIKRKKKMIIDCNVCRDQSGCCRYGAWIDLEEAKKILLHGIKGDFFHLEIDKEFPSGFKVGTSIEDQKCVFLDRDGLCRIHKVNYSIKPVTCIEFPYESGRVSSFANVLCSVHRANLRKKKLRNKSKHGKQR
;
A
#
# COMPACT_ATOMS: atom_id res chain seq x y z
N MET A 1 36.89 9.98 5.09
CA MET A 1 35.68 9.23 4.68
C MET A 1 34.56 10.23 4.40
N LEU A 2 34.11 10.33 3.14
CA LEU A 2 33.09 11.28 2.72
C LEU A 2 31.69 10.74 3.10
N LEU A 3 31.08 11.28 4.16
CA LEU A 3 29.68 11.00 4.51
C LEU A 3 28.76 11.62 3.44
N MET A 4 28.38 10.81 2.45
CA MET A 4 27.34 11.16 1.49
C MET A 4 26.02 11.40 2.24
N LYS A 5 25.62 12.68 2.34
CA LYS A 5 24.31 13.07 2.87
C LYS A 5 23.21 12.57 1.92
N ILE A 6 22.63 11.41 2.24
CA ILE A 6 21.47 10.87 1.54
C ILE A 6 20.31 11.83 1.75
N LYS A 7 19.97 12.61 0.72
CA LYS A 7 18.77 13.46 0.70
C LYS A 7 17.54 12.55 0.72
N ARG A 8 16.98 12.29 1.91
CA ARG A 8 15.69 11.59 2.06
C ARG A 8 14.62 12.36 1.29
N LYS A 9 14.15 11.82 0.16
CA LYS A 9 13.01 12.38 -0.57
C LYS A 9 11.81 12.38 0.39
N LYS A 10 11.13 13.52 0.48
CA LYS A 10 9.90 13.66 1.27
C LYS A 10 8.88 12.63 0.78
N LYS A 11 8.67 11.56 1.56
CA LYS A 11 7.65 10.54 1.28
C LYS A 11 6.30 11.26 1.33
N MET A 12 5.55 11.19 0.24
CA MET A 12 4.21 11.76 0.22
C MET A 12 3.35 10.85 1.10
N ILE A 13 2.89 11.35 2.24
CA ILE A 13 1.95 10.60 3.06
C ILE A 13 0.62 10.62 2.29
N ILE A 14 0.11 9.45 1.95
CA ILE A 14 -1.18 9.31 1.30
C ILE A 14 -2.18 8.92 2.38
N ASP A 15 -3.11 9.82 2.64
CA ASP A 15 -4.22 9.55 3.55
C ASP A 15 -5.23 8.64 2.83
N CYS A 16 -5.45 7.44 3.37
CA CYS A 16 -6.40 6.49 2.82
C CYS A 16 -7.85 7.03 2.85
N ASN A 17 -8.17 7.92 3.80
CA ASN A 17 -9.53 8.45 3.97
C ASN A 17 -9.93 9.41 2.86
N VAL A 18 -8.96 10.04 2.19
CA VAL A 18 -9.22 10.94 1.06
C VAL A 18 -9.27 10.22 -0.29
N CYS A 19 -9.08 8.90 -0.31
CA CYS A 19 -9.20 8.10 -1.52
C CYS A 19 -10.66 8.03 -1.98
N ARG A 20 -10.91 8.49 -3.21
CA ARG A 20 -12.24 8.36 -3.86
C ARG A 20 -12.66 6.91 -4.09
N ASP A 21 -11.68 6.03 -4.25
CA ASP A 21 -11.87 4.57 -4.36
C ASP A 21 -11.07 3.90 -3.26
N GLN A 22 -11.72 3.65 -2.12
CA GLN A 22 -11.11 3.03 -0.96
C GLN A 22 -10.86 1.51 -1.16
N SER A 23 -11.58 0.90 -2.11
CA SER A 23 -11.44 -0.52 -2.44
C SER A 23 -10.25 -0.82 -3.35
N GLY A 24 -9.83 0.17 -4.14
CA GLY A 24 -8.84 0.00 -5.19
C GLY A 24 -7.50 -0.55 -4.71
N CYS A 25 -7.02 -0.15 -3.53
CA CYS A 25 -5.77 -0.65 -2.96
C CYS A 25 -5.86 -2.07 -2.40
N CYS A 26 -7.07 -2.61 -2.18
CA CYS A 26 -7.32 -3.95 -1.67
C CYS A 26 -7.83 -4.91 -2.76
N ARG A 27 -7.85 -4.47 -4.03
CA ARG A 27 -8.28 -5.31 -5.16
C ARG A 27 -7.40 -6.55 -5.30
N TYR A 28 -6.13 -6.46 -4.91
CA TYR A 28 -5.25 -7.60 -4.67
C TYR A 28 -4.90 -7.65 -3.19
N GLY A 29 -4.40 -8.78 -2.72
CA GLY A 29 -3.80 -8.87 -1.39
C GLY A 29 -2.51 -8.07 -1.28
N ALA A 30 -1.98 -8.07 -0.07
CA ALA A 30 -0.71 -7.48 0.32
C ALA A 30 0.07 -8.48 1.17
N TRP A 31 1.39 -8.40 1.05
CA TRP A 31 2.34 -9.01 1.97
C TRP A 31 2.47 -8.17 3.23
N ILE A 32 2.31 -8.81 4.38
CA ILE A 32 2.40 -8.15 5.69
C ILE A 32 3.29 -8.94 6.63
N ASP A 33 3.79 -8.29 7.68
CA ASP A 33 4.62 -8.96 8.68
C ASP A 33 3.82 -9.99 9.49
N LEU A 34 4.45 -11.10 9.86
CA LEU A 34 3.81 -12.16 10.63
C LEU A 34 3.28 -11.68 12.00
N GLU A 35 3.98 -10.78 12.69
CA GLU A 35 3.52 -10.25 13.98
C GLU A 35 2.35 -9.28 13.81
N GLU A 36 2.24 -8.58 12.67
CA GLU A 36 1.05 -7.79 12.33
C GLU A 36 -0.16 -8.69 12.07
N ALA A 37 0.04 -9.81 11.35
CA ALA A 37 -1.01 -10.79 11.12
C ALA A 37 -1.54 -11.39 12.44
N LYS A 38 -0.65 -11.77 13.36
CA LYS A 38 -1.03 -12.25 14.70
C LYS A 38 -1.86 -11.21 15.46
N LYS A 39 -1.47 -9.92 15.42
CA LYS A 39 -2.24 -8.85 16.05
C LYS A 39 -3.65 -8.73 15.48
N ILE A 40 -3.82 -8.87 14.17
CA ILE A 40 -5.14 -8.85 13.52
C ILE A 40 -6.02 -10.01 14.02
N LEU A 41 -5.46 -11.22 14.10
CA LEU A 41 -6.17 -12.39 14.61
C LEU A 41 -6.62 -12.22 16.06
N LEU A 42 -5.77 -11.65 16.92
CA LEU A 42 -6.10 -11.36 18.33
C LEU A 42 -7.27 -10.38 18.49
N HIS A 43 -7.55 -9.55 17.48
CA HIS A 43 -8.70 -8.63 17.48
C HIS A 43 -9.99 -9.28 16.95
N GLY A 44 -9.98 -10.60 16.66
CA GLY A 44 -11.17 -11.33 16.21
C GLY A 44 -11.66 -10.94 14.82
N ILE A 45 -10.82 -10.29 14.01
CA ILE A 45 -11.18 -9.86 12.66
C ILE A 45 -11.16 -11.07 11.73
N LYS A 46 -12.33 -11.45 11.21
CA LYS A 46 -12.46 -12.59 10.28
C LYS A 46 -11.64 -12.39 9.01
N GLY A 47 -10.78 -13.37 8.69
CA GLY A 47 -9.99 -13.45 7.47
C GLY A 47 -8.78 -14.36 7.69
N ASP A 48 -8.42 -15.14 6.68
CA ASP A 48 -7.27 -16.04 6.73
C ASP A 48 -6.02 -15.39 6.13
N PHE A 49 -4.86 -15.86 6.58
CA PHE A 49 -3.57 -15.50 5.99
C PHE A 49 -3.02 -16.68 5.20
N PHE A 50 -2.35 -16.39 4.10
CA PHE A 50 -1.85 -17.39 3.15
C PHE A 50 -0.33 -17.23 2.95
N HIS A 51 0.29 -18.24 2.35
CA HIS A 51 1.68 -18.19 1.87
C HIS A 51 2.68 -17.65 2.91
N LEU A 52 2.97 -18.43 3.97
CA LEU A 52 4.03 -18.07 4.91
C LEU A 52 5.40 -18.19 4.23
N GLU A 53 6.11 -17.07 4.08
CA GLU A 53 7.42 -17.00 3.43
C GLU A 53 8.48 -16.37 4.35
N ILE A 54 9.72 -16.86 4.24
CA ILE A 54 10.87 -16.25 4.90
C ILE A 54 11.25 -15.00 4.12
N ASP A 55 11.26 -13.84 4.78
CA ASP A 55 11.65 -12.57 4.19
C ASP A 55 12.27 -11.67 5.26
N LYS A 56 13.59 -11.48 5.18
CA LYS A 56 14.37 -10.71 6.18
C LYS A 56 14.15 -9.20 6.09
N GLU A 57 13.44 -8.71 5.07
CA GLU A 57 13.04 -7.30 5.02
C GLU A 57 11.87 -7.00 5.97
N PHE A 58 11.09 -8.02 6.35
CA PHE A 58 10.02 -7.89 7.32
C PHE A 58 10.58 -8.02 8.76
N PRO A 59 10.09 -7.22 9.73
CA PRO A 59 10.62 -7.20 11.11
C PRO A 59 10.72 -8.56 11.80
N SER A 60 9.74 -9.45 11.57
CA SER A 60 9.71 -10.79 12.13
C SER A 60 10.63 -11.79 11.40
N GLY A 61 11.17 -11.42 10.24
CA GLY A 61 11.84 -12.31 9.30
C GLY A 61 10.88 -13.15 8.44
N PHE A 62 9.57 -12.90 8.55
CA PHE A 62 8.53 -13.61 7.82
C PHE A 62 7.49 -12.65 7.25
N LYS A 63 6.92 -13.02 6.10
CA LYS A 63 5.74 -12.38 5.54
C LYS A 63 4.62 -13.39 5.32
N VAL A 64 3.39 -12.88 5.34
CA VAL A 64 2.19 -13.62 4.99
C VAL A 64 1.31 -12.79 4.05
N GLY A 65 0.61 -13.47 3.16
CA GLY A 65 -0.30 -12.89 2.20
C GLY A 65 -1.71 -12.73 2.76
N THR A 66 -2.37 -11.64 2.36
CA THR A 66 -3.79 -11.38 2.68
C THR A 66 -4.75 -11.77 1.56
N SER A 67 -4.28 -12.49 0.53
CA SER A 67 -5.06 -13.11 -0.53
C SER A 67 -4.45 -14.45 -0.92
N ILE A 68 -5.27 -15.30 -1.54
CA ILE A 68 -4.78 -16.45 -2.32
C ILE A 68 -4.42 -15.90 -3.70
N GLU A 69 -3.15 -15.99 -4.09
CA GLU A 69 -2.66 -15.47 -5.37
C GLU A 69 -3.13 -14.01 -5.63
N ASP A 70 -3.58 -13.70 -6.85
CA ASP A 70 -4.04 -12.38 -7.29
C ASP A 70 -5.53 -12.10 -6.95
N GLN A 71 -6.12 -12.85 -6.01
CA GLN A 71 -7.47 -12.59 -5.55
C GLN A 71 -7.55 -11.31 -4.69
N LYS A 72 -8.78 -10.88 -4.42
CA LYS A 72 -9.05 -9.76 -3.51
C LYS A 72 -8.51 -10.05 -2.12
N CYS A 73 -8.03 -8.99 -1.45
CA CYS A 73 -7.66 -9.06 -0.04
C CYS A 73 -8.85 -9.60 0.77
N VAL A 74 -8.62 -10.61 1.60
CA VAL A 74 -9.70 -11.23 2.39
C VAL A 74 -10.34 -10.26 3.35
N PHE A 75 -9.63 -9.22 3.78
CA PHE A 75 -10.13 -8.18 4.68
C PHE A 75 -10.93 -7.08 3.97
N LEU A 76 -11.07 -7.14 2.64
CA LEU A 76 -11.98 -6.28 1.89
C LEU A 76 -13.42 -6.76 2.13
N ASP A 77 -14.30 -5.87 2.59
CA ASP A 77 -15.71 -6.17 2.77
C ASP A 77 -16.55 -5.86 1.51
N ARG A 78 -17.86 -6.11 1.63
CA ARG A 78 -18.83 -5.94 0.55
C ARG A 78 -19.05 -4.47 0.17
N ASP A 79 -18.79 -3.54 1.07
CA ASP A 79 -18.87 -2.10 0.84
C ASP A 79 -17.60 -1.55 0.15
N GLY A 80 -16.60 -2.41 -0.07
CA GLY A 80 -15.31 -2.01 -0.61
C GLY A 80 -14.39 -1.37 0.42
N LEU A 81 -14.63 -1.61 1.71
CA LEU A 81 -13.86 -1.07 2.83
C LEU A 81 -13.02 -2.15 3.51
N CYS A 82 -11.90 -1.74 4.10
CA CYS A 82 -11.03 -2.65 4.83
C CYS A 82 -11.59 -2.89 6.24
N ARG A 83 -11.90 -4.15 6.58
CA ARG A 83 -12.40 -4.51 7.92
C ARG A 83 -11.41 -4.15 9.04
N ILE A 84 -10.11 -4.30 8.80
CA ILE A 84 -9.08 -3.94 9.78
C ILE A 84 -9.13 -2.43 10.08
N HIS A 85 -9.23 -1.62 9.03
CA HIS A 85 -9.39 -0.17 9.16
C HIS A 85 -10.65 0.18 9.96
N LYS A 86 -11.80 -0.45 9.64
CA LYS A 86 -13.08 -0.20 10.32
C LYS A 86 -13.04 -0.51 11.83
N VAL A 87 -12.33 -1.57 12.22
CA VAL A 87 -12.28 -2.02 13.62
C VAL A 87 -11.24 -1.22 14.42
N ASN A 88 -10.01 -1.15 13.94
CA ASN A 88 -8.93 -0.45 14.63
C ASN A 88 -7.81 -0.09 13.64
N TYR A 89 -7.69 1.20 13.31
CA TYR A 89 -6.67 1.68 12.38
C TYR A 89 -5.24 1.39 12.87
N SER A 90 -5.00 1.36 14.19
CA SER A 90 -3.67 1.20 14.79
C SER A 90 -3.06 -0.19 14.57
N ILE A 91 -3.86 -1.19 14.20
CA ILE A 91 -3.39 -2.55 13.85
C ILE A 91 -3.35 -2.78 12.34
N LYS A 92 -3.64 -1.74 11.53
CA LYS A 92 -3.53 -1.84 10.09
C LYS A 92 -2.06 -2.09 9.73
N PRO A 93 -1.75 -3.09 8.87
CA PRO A 93 -0.37 -3.39 8.52
C PRO A 93 0.34 -2.19 7.92
N VAL A 94 1.62 -2.03 8.24
CA VAL A 94 2.46 -0.92 7.77
C VAL A 94 2.44 -0.86 6.24
N THR A 95 2.59 -2.00 5.55
CA THR A 95 2.50 -2.07 4.07
C THR A 95 1.21 -1.44 3.54
N CYS A 96 0.08 -1.68 4.22
CA CYS A 96 -1.22 -1.15 3.81
C CYS A 96 -1.42 0.33 4.16
N ILE A 97 -0.72 0.85 5.17
CA ILE A 97 -0.71 2.27 5.54
C ILE A 97 0.18 3.05 4.56
N GLU A 98 1.33 2.47 4.20
CA GLU A 98 2.33 3.14 3.38
C GLU A 98 2.02 3.12 1.88
N PHE A 99 1.16 2.19 1.44
CA PHE A 99 0.73 2.09 0.05
C PHE A 99 0.26 3.45 -0.48
N PRO A 100 0.75 3.92 -1.66
CA PRO A 100 1.39 3.21 -2.76
C PRO A 100 2.92 3.07 -2.66
N TYR A 101 3.50 3.30 -1.48
CA TYR A 101 4.91 3.09 -1.24
C TYR A 101 5.17 1.75 -0.55
N GLU A 102 6.32 1.17 -0.87
CA GLU A 102 6.82 -0.07 -0.29
C GLU A 102 8.32 0.13 -0.10
N SER A 103 8.79 0.03 1.15
CA SER A 103 10.18 0.29 1.54
C SER A 103 10.73 1.63 0.99
N GLY A 104 9.88 2.66 0.98
CA GLY A 104 10.21 4.01 0.51
C GLY A 104 10.29 4.19 -1.01
N ARG A 105 10.00 3.15 -1.80
CA ARG A 105 9.89 3.19 -3.26
C ARG A 105 8.42 3.15 -3.66
N VAL A 106 8.09 3.62 -4.87
CA VAL A 106 6.73 3.46 -5.40
C VAL A 106 6.53 1.99 -5.74
N SER A 107 5.48 1.37 -5.20
CA SER A 107 5.14 -0.03 -5.48
C SER A 107 4.90 -0.24 -6.98
N SER A 108 5.28 -1.40 -7.50
CA SER A 108 4.99 -1.82 -8.88
C SER A 108 3.49 -1.77 -9.19
N PHE A 109 2.64 -2.03 -8.19
CA PHE A 109 1.19 -2.02 -8.30
C PHE A 109 0.57 -0.62 -8.18
N ALA A 110 1.34 0.43 -7.87
CA ALA A 110 0.80 1.78 -7.69
C ALA A 110 0.04 2.29 -8.93
N ASN A 111 0.51 1.96 -10.12
CA ASN A 111 -0.15 2.33 -11.38
C ASN A 111 -1.47 1.60 -11.61
N VAL A 112 -1.70 0.46 -10.95
CA VAL A 112 -2.90 -0.36 -11.13
C VAL A 112 -3.91 -0.08 -10.01
N LEU A 113 -3.43 -0.10 -8.77
CA LEU A 113 -4.24 -0.10 -7.56
C LEU A 113 -4.47 1.30 -6.96
N CYS A 114 -3.59 2.28 -7.22
CA CYS A 114 -3.72 3.62 -6.63
C CYS A 114 -4.33 4.64 -7.60
N SER A 115 -5.61 4.99 -7.40
CA SER A 115 -6.32 6.02 -8.17
C SER A 115 -5.65 7.40 -8.06
N VAL A 116 -5.20 7.78 -6.87
CA VAL A 116 -4.50 9.04 -6.60
C VAL A 116 -3.17 9.11 -7.35
N HIS A 117 -2.36 8.04 -7.29
CA HIS A 117 -1.08 7.97 -8.01
C HIS A 117 -1.28 8.15 -9.52
N ARG A 118 -2.23 7.40 -10.10
CA ARG A 118 -2.60 7.52 -11.53
C ARG A 118 -3.04 8.93 -11.90
N ALA A 119 -3.89 9.56 -11.09
CA ALA A 119 -4.36 10.92 -11.34
C ALA A 119 -3.21 11.93 -11.34
N ASN A 120 -2.29 11.81 -10.38
CA ASN A 120 -1.10 12.67 -10.30
C ASN A 120 -0.16 12.49 -11.49
N LEU A 121 0.05 11.25 -11.95
CA LEU A 121 0.82 10.97 -13.18
C LEU A 121 0.18 11.62 -14.41
N ARG A 122 -1.14 11.52 -14.56
CA ARG A 122 -1.88 12.16 -15.67
C ARG A 122 -1.71 13.68 -15.65
N LYS A 123 -1.88 14.32 -14.48
CA LYS A 123 -1.67 15.77 -14.31
C LYS A 123 -0.24 16.19 -14.66
N LYS A 124 0.77 15.41 -14.24
CA LYS A 124 2.18 15.67 -14.58
C LYS A 124 2.43 15.60 -16.09
N LYS A 125 1.87 14.61 -16.78
CA LYS A 125 1.96 14.48 -18.25
C LYS A 125 1.34 15.68 -18.97
N LEU A 126 0.15 16.11 -18.55
CA LEU A 126 -0.52 17.29 -19.11
C LEU A 126 0.33 18.55 -18.93
N ARG A 127 0.85 18.79 -17.72
CA ARG A 127 1.74 19.92 -17.45
C ARG A 127 2.99 19.92 -18.31
N ASN A 128 3.60 18.75 -18.54
CA ASN A 128 4.79 18.63 -19.37
C ASN A 128 4.49 18.90 -20.86
N LYS A 129 3.32 18.46 -21.36
CA LYS A 129 2.84 18.79 -22.71
C LYS A 129 2.62 20.29 -22.88
N SER A 130 1.96 20.95 -21.92
CA SER A 130 1.74 22.41 -21.96
C SER A 130 3.04 23.22 -21.89
N LYS A 131 4.10 22.70 -21.25
CA LYS A 131 5.43 23.33 -21.23
C LYS A 131 6.16 23.20 -22.57
N HIS A 132 6.08 22.05 -23.24
CA HIS A 132 6.70 21.85 -24.55
C HIS A 132 5.90 22.53 -25.68
N GLY A 133 4.58 22.67 -25.55
CA GLY A 133 3.74 23.40 -26.50
C GLY A 133 3.81 24.92 -26.39
N LYS A 134 4.45 25.47 -25.34
CA LYS A 134 4.70 26.92 -25.17
C LYS A 134 6.08 27.36 -25.66
N GLN A 135 6.88 26.44 -26.18
CA GLN A 135 8.23 26.69 -26.74
C GLN A 135 8.24 26.68 -28.28
N ARG A 136 7.07 26.78 -28.92
CA ARG A 136 6.92 27.00 -30.37
C ARG A 136 6.04 28.22 -30.59
#